data_AF-A0A291M549-F1
#
_entry.id   AF-A0A291M549-F1
#
_cell.length_a   1.000
_cell.length_b   1.000
_cell.length_c   1.000
_cell.angle_alpha   90.00
_cell.angle_beta   90.00
_cell.angle_gamma   90.00
#
_symmetry.space_group_name_H-M   'P 1'
#
loop_
_entity.id
_entity.type
_entity.pdbx_description
1 polymer ?
#
loop_
_entity_poly.entity_id
_entity_poly.type
_entity_poly.pdbx_seq_one_letter_code
_entity_poly.pdbx_strand_id
1 'polypeptide(L)'
;MTLRAPLLPRLRRPVFRPRLALLLLVPLALAACARPAPPDLRATLSRAQIDGFDQPLILAELPQLGTGATLVPVARNGDVRTWSTADGVGLSYRDGLPVATRGLGVDLMNADVTGSLAAIAGRTPPGMVDGYYPRFHSHLDGAGQIRYLSFQCRVTARRTETITLIGQRHVVQRIDETCHLPETRVENSYWRGDDGTLWRTKQWLSEDAGYLITERLKT
;
A
#
# COMPACT_ATOMS: atom_id res chain seq x y z
N MET A 1 -37.97 40.35 -76.60
CA MET A 1 -38.08 39.09 -75.83
C MET A 1 -38.38 39.43 -74.39
N THR A 2 -39.65 39.45 -74.02
CA THR A 2 -40.16 39.81 -72.69
C THR A 2 -40.61 38.53 -72.01
N LEU A 3 -39.85 38.08 -70.99
CA LEU A 3 -40.18 36.88 -70.22
C LEU A 3 -41.38 37.14 -69.29
N ARG A 4 -42.47 36.39 -69.49
CA ARG A 4 -43.62 36.30 -68.60
C ARG A 4 -43.44 35.08 -67.68
N ALA A 5 -43.36 35.31 -66.38
CA ALA A 5 -43.29 34.26 -65.37
C ALA A 5 -44.66 33.54 -65.21
N PRO A 6 -44.70 32.21 -65.07
CA PRO A 6 -45.94 31.48 -64.78
C PRO A 6 -46.21 31.39 -63.27
N LEU A 7 -47.48 31.58 -62.88
CA LEU A 7 -47.99 31.40 -61.52
C LEU A 7 -47.97 29.91 -61.12
N LEU A 8 -47.37 29.62 -59.97
CA LEU A 8 -47.38 28.30 -59.34
C LEU A 8 -48.70 28.05 -58.57
N PRO A 9 -49.28 26.83 -58.64
CA PRO A 9 -50.49 26.47 -57.90
C PRO A 9 -50.20 26.19 -56.40
N ARG A 10 -51.14 26.60 -55.54
CA ARG A 10 -51.08 26.42 -54.08
C ARG A 10 -51.31 24.95 -53.69
N LEU A 11 -50.27 24.29 -53.18
CA LEU A 11 -50.34 22.94 -52.61
C LEU A 11 -51.05 22.96 -51.24
N ARG A 12 -52.09 22.13 -51.09
CA ARG A 12 -52.80 21.89 -49.81
C ARG A 12 -51.91 21.07 -48.87
N ARG A 13 -51.76 21.53 -47.62
CA ARG A 13 -50.99 20.82 -46.59
C ARG A 13 -51.78 19.62 -46.05
N PRO A 14 -51.22 18.40 -46.01
CA PRO A 14 -51.85 17.27 -45.33
C PRO A 14 -51.70 17.41 -43.80
N VAL A 15 -52.79 17.14 -43.09
CA VAL A 15 -52.86 17.15 -41.62
C VAL A 15 -52.19 15.88 -41.08
N PHE A 16 -51.04 16.04 -40.43
CA PHE A 16 -50.29 14.95 -39.80
C PHE A 16 -50.90 14.63 -38.42
N ARG A 17 -51.47 13.44 -38.25
CA ARG A 17 -51.89 12.92 -36.93
C ARG A 17 -50.75 12.06 -36.37
N PRO A 18 -50.11 12.42 -35.25
CA PRO A 18 -49.01 11.63 -34.71
C PRO A 18 -49.58 10.35 -34.07
N ARG A 19 -49.13 9.19 -34.55
CA ARG A 19 -49.28 7.91 -33.84
C ARG A 19 -48.18 7.84 -32.78
N LEU A 20 -48.58 7.82 -31.51
CA LEU A 20 -47.68 7.61 -30.37
C LEU A 20 -47.08 6.20 -30.48
N ALA A 21 -45.82 6.08 -30.86
CA ALA A 21 -45.07 4.83 -30.78
C ALA A 21 -44.49 4.72 -29.36
N LEU A 22 -44.98 3.75 -28.60
CA LEU A 22 -44.50 3.45 -27.25
C LEU A 22 -43.11 2.78 -27.36
N LEU A 23 -42.04 3.55 -27.15
CA LEU A 23 -40.68 3.02 -27.01
C LEU A 23 -40.57 2.26 -25.68
N LEU A 24 -40.49 0.93 -25.74
CA LEU A 24 -40.07 0.08 -24.64
C LEU A 24 -38.56 0.28 -24.41
N LEU A 25 -38.22 1.16 -23.46
CA LEU A 25 -36.88 1.28 -22.88
C LEU A 25 -36.60 0.03 -22.05
N VAL A 26 -35.81 -0.90 -22.59
CA VAL A 26 -35.22 -2.01 -21.82
C VAL A 26 -34.08 -1.41 -20.98
N PRO A 27 -34.14 -1.45 -19.64
CA PRO A 27 -33.03 -0.99 -18.83
C PRO A 27 -31.89 -2.01 -18.95
N LEU A 28 -30.78 -1.61 -19.59
CA LEU A 28 -29.51 -2.30 -19.40
C LEU A 28 -29.13 -2.16 -17.93
N ALA A 29 -29.30 -3.23 -17.15
CA ALA A 29 -28.75 -3.31 -15.82
C ALA A 29 -27.23 -3.28 -15.93
N LEU A 30 -26.64 -2.10 -15.68
CA LEU A 30 -25.21 -1.94 -15.42
C LEU A 30 -24.91 -2.74 -14.14
N ALA A 31 -24.57 -4.02 -14.29
CA ALA A 31 -23.91 -4.76 -13.24
C ALA A 31 -22.55 -4.09 -13.01
N ALA A 32 -22.49 -3.19 -12.04
CA ALA A 32 -21.23 -2.69 -11.52
C ALA A 32 -20.42 -3.92 -11.10
N CYS A 33 -19.33 -4.22 -11.82
CA CYS A 33 -18.38 -5.22 -11.38
C CYS A 33 -17.76 -4.72 -10.07
N ALA A 34 -18.40 -5.02 -8.95
CA ALA A 34 -17.79 -4.88 -7.65
C ALA A 34 -16.55 -5.78 -7.67
N ARG A 35 -15.36 -5.19 -7.63
CA ARG A 35 -14.13 -5.96 -7.45
C ARG A 35 -14.30 -6.71 -6.13
N PRO A 36 -14.17 -8.05 -6.10
CA PRO A 36 -14.26 -8.79 -4.86
C PRO A 36 -13.23 -8.23 -3.88
N ALA A 37 -13.64 -8.11 -2.62
CA ALA A 37 -12.74 -7.67 -1.57
C ALA A 37 -11.51 -8.60 -1.55
N PRO A 38 -10.30 -8.05 -1.30
CA PRO A 38 -9.11 -8.87 -1.18
C PRO A 38 -9.32 -9.93 -0.09
N PRO A 39 -8.84 -11.17 -0.29
CA PRO A 39 -9.00 -12.22 0.72
C PRO A 39 -8.32 -11.81 2.03
N ASP A 40 -9.01 -11.99 3.15
CA ASP A 40 -8.41 -11.84 4.47
C ASP A 40 -7.45 -13.01 4.73
N LEU A 41 -6.16 -12.76 4.54
CA LEU A 41 -5.12 -13.76 4.71
C LEU A 41 -5.06 -14.29 6.15
N ARG A 42 -5.45 -13.50 7.16
CA ARG A 42 -5.46 -13.97 8.55
C ARG A 42 -6.62 -14.92 8.85
N ALA A 43 -7.71 -14.84 8.08
CA ALA A 43 -8.82 -15.78 8.18
C ALA A 43 -8.52 -17.13 7.49
N THR A 44 -7.60 -17.13 6.53
CA THR A 44 -7.26 -18.32 5.73
C THR A 44 -6.04 -19.08 6.23
N LEU A 45 -5.10 -18.40 6.87
CA LEU A 45 -3.90 -19.00 7.44
C LEU A 45 -4.17 -19.53 8.86
N SER A 46 -3.88 -20.81 9.09
CA SER A 46 -3.91 -21.41 10.43
C SER A 46 -2.51 -21.51 11.04
N ARG A 47 -2.47 -21.61 12.38
CA ARG A 47 -1.20 -21.80 13.08
C ARG A 47 -0.49 -23.09 12.65
N ALA A 48 -1.23 -24.18 12.56
CA ALA A 48 -0.71 -25.50 12.16
C ALA A 48 -0.06 -25.50 10.77
N GLN A 49 -0.65 -24.80 9.79
CA GLN A 49 -0.07 -24.69 8.43
C GLN A 49 1.27 -23.96 8.45
N ILE A 50 1.39 -22.89 9.22
CA ILE A 50 2.62 -22.10 9.29
C ILE A 50 3.69 -22.86 10.09
N ASP A 51 3.30 -23.56 11.15
CA ASP A 51 4.24 -24.34 11.97
C ASP A 51 4.81 -25.52 11.17
N GLY A 52 4.03 -26.11 10.26
CA GLY A 52 4.49 -27.13 9.32
C GLY A 52 5.34 -26.64 8.15
N PHE A 53 5.56 -25.32 8.02
CA PHE A 53 6.37 -24.75 6.94
C PHE A 53 7.82 -24.51 7.40
N ASP A 54 8.81 -25.18 6.83
CA ASP A 54 10.19 -25.19 7.39
C ASP A 54 10.99 -23.88 7.19
N GLN A 55 10.47 -22.94 6.42
CA GLN A 55 11.15 -21.68 6.14
C GLN A 55 10.55 -20.51 6.92
N PRO A 56 11.32 -19.43 7.14
CA PRO A 56 10.79 -18.18 7.66
C PRO A 56 9.65 -17.66 6.78
N LEU A 57 8.63 -17.07 7.40
CA LEU A 57 7.42 -16.62 6.71
C LEU A 57 7.00 -15.25 7.26
N ILE A 58 6.73 -14.32 6.35
CA ILE A 58 6.08 -13.05 6.66
C ILE A 58 4.73 -12.96 5.94
N LEU A 59 3.80 -12.23 6.53
CA LEU A 59 2.61 -11.71 5.86
C LEU A 59 2.81 -10.21 5.63
N ALA A 60 2.61 -9.75 4.40
CA ALA A 60 2.66 -8.34 4.05
C ALA A 60 1.35 -7.89 3.41
N GLU A 61 0.90 -6.70 3.76
CA GLU A 61 -0.35 -6.11 3.27
C GLU A 61 -0.16 -4.64 2.93
N LEU A 62 -0.81 -4.21 1.85
CA LEU A 62 -0.91 -2.84 1.37
C LEU A 62 -2.40 -2.50 1.27
N PRO A 63 -3.03 -2.04 2.37
CA PRO A 63 -4.49 -1.83 2.41
C PRO A 63 -5.00 -0.86 1.34
N GLN A 64 -4.20 0.18 1.03
CA GLN A 64 -4.55 1.17 0.00
C GLN A 64 -4.59 0.57 -1.41
N LEU A 65 -3.76 -0.43 -1.68
CA LEU A 65 -3.76 -1.18 -2.94
C LEU A 65 -4.71 -2.38 -2.92
N GLY A 66 -5.32 -2.69 -1.77
CA GLY A 66 -6.15 -3.87 -1.60
C GLY A 66 -5.41 -5.16 -1.92
N THR A 67 -4.14 -5.27 -1.54
CA THR A 67 -3.35 -6.47 -1.79
C THR A 67 -2.59 -6.91 -0.56
N GLY A 68 -2.31 -8.20 -0.49
CA GLY A 68 -1.50 -8.81 0.54
C GLY A 68 -1.05 -10.20 0.10
N ALA A 69 0.05 -10.66 0.65
CA ALA A 69 0.61 -11.97 0.35
C ALA A 69 1.52 -12.45 1.48
N THR A 70 1.76 -13.76 1.52
CA THR A 70 2.86 -14.31 2.29
C THR A 70 4.15 -14.28 1.46
N LEU A 71 5.28 -14.12 2.14
CA LEU A 71 6.58 -14.08 1.50
C LEU A 71 7.59 -14.97 2.22
N VAL A 72 8.50 -15.52 1.43
CA VAL A 72 9.64 -16.33 1.86
C VAL A 72 10.95 -15.62 1.50
N PRO A 73 12.04 -15.84 2.24
CA PRO A 73 13.31 -15.20 1.94
C PRO A 73 13.92 -15.82 0.67
N VAL A 74 14.40 -14.98 -0.25
CA VAL A 74 14.98 -15.43 -1.53
C VAL A 74 16.41 -14.95 -1.76
N ALA A 75 16.83 -13.86 -1.09
CA ALA A 75 18.20 -13.35 -1.22
C ALA A 75 18.64 -12.57 0.03
N ARG A 76 19.95 -12.36 0.15
CA ARG A 76 20.56 -11.51 1.17
C ARG A 76 21.75 -10.76 0.58
N ASN A 77 21.81 -9.46 0.84
CA ASN A 77 22.96 -8.61 0.53
C ASN A 77 23.35 -7.82 1.79
N GLY A 78 24.44 -8.22 2.45
CA GLY A 78 24.85 -7.64 3.73
C GLY A 78 23.77 -7.81 4.81
N ASP A 79 23.28 -6.68 5.33
CA ASP A 79 22.23 -6.60 6.34
C ASP A 79 20.80 -6.57 5.76
N VAL A 80 20.67 -6.50 4.44
CA VAL A 80 19.37 -6.49 3.76
C VAL A 80 18.99 -7.91 3.33
N ARG A 81 17.80 -8.34 3.71
CA ARG A 81 17.19 -9.60 3.24
C ARG A 81 16.03 -9.29 2.30
N THR A 82 16.01 -9.94 1.15
CA THR A 82 14.93 -9.85 0.17
C THR A 82 14.01 -11.05 0.33
N TRP A 83 12.73 -10.76 0.37
CA TRP A 83 11.62 -11.70 0.47
C TRP A 83 10.79 -11.60 -0.80
N SER A 84 10.19 -12.70 -1.24
CA SER A 84 9.34 -12.70 -2.42
C SER A 84 8.05 -13.46 -2.19
N THR A 85 6.99 -12.95 -2.80
CA THR A 85 5.71 -13.63 -2.96
C THR A 85 5.82 -14.73 -4.03
N ALA A 86 4.82 -15.61 -4.10
CA ALA A 86 4.78 -16.65 -5.12
C ALA A 86 4.67 -16.09 -6.56
N ASP A 87 4.09 -14.90 -6.72
CA ASP A 87 3.94 -14.19 -8.01
C ASP A 87 5.11 -13.24 -8.32
N GLY A 88 6.18 -13.26 -7.53
CA GLY A 88 7.45 -12.57 -7.84
C GLY A 88 7.55 -11.12 -7.39
N VAL A 89 6.60 -10.62 -6.61
CA VAL A 89 6.73 -9.32 -5.92
C VAL A 89 7.82 -9.45 -4.85
N GLY A 90 8.74 -8.48 -4.81
CA GLY A 90 9.89 -8.48 -3.92
C GLY A 90 9.79 -7.40 -2.85
N LEU A 91 10.06 -7.76 -1.59
CA LEU A 91 10.17 -6.83 -0.46
C LEU A 91 11.53 -7.01 0.21
N SER A 92 12.29 -5.93 0.36
CA SER A 92 13.60 -5.96 1.01
C SER A 92 13.53 -5.30 2.37
N TYR A 93 14.14 -5.93 3.36
CA TYR A 93 14.10 -5.49 4.76
C TYR A 93 15.51 -5.40 5.35
N ARG A 94 15.76 -4.37 6.15
CA ARG A 94 16.91 -4.27 7.05
C ARG A 94 16.41 -4.36 8.49
N ASP A 95 16.84 -5.37 9.23
CA ASP A 95 16.44 -5.62 10.62
C ASP A 95 14.91 -5.56 10.85
N GLY A 96 14.14 -6.03 9.86
CA GLY A 96 12.68 -6.07 9.90
C GLY A 96 11.97 -4.79 9.45
N LEU A 97 12.67 -3.68 9.16
CA LEU A 97 12.07 -2.52 8.50
C LEU A 97 12.16 -2.64 6.97
N PRO A 98 11.07 -2.37 6.22
CA PRO A 98 11.11 -2.30 4.77
C PRO A 98 12.07 -1.20 4.28
N VAL A 99 12.92 -1.54 3.32
CA VAL A 99 13.86 -0.60 2.68
C VAL A 99 13.65 -0.50 1.18
N ALA A 100 13.04 -1.49 0.53
CA ALA A 100 12.68 -1.41 -0.88
C ALA A 100 11.55 -2.39 -1.25
N THR A 101 10.83 -2.08 -2.32
CA THR A 101 9.85 -2.97 -2.96
C THR A 101 10.16 -3.11 -4.45
N ARG A 102 9.71 -4.20 -5.07
CA ARG A 102 9.77 -4.45 -6.51
C ARG A 102 8.53 -5.18 -7.00
N GLY A 103 7.96 -4.70 -8.10
CA GLY A 103 6.81 -5.34 -8.75
C GLY A 103 5.46 -4.81 -8.27
N LEU A 104 5.42 -3.73 -7.48
CA LEU A 104 4.16 -3.08 -7.08
C LEU A 104 3.72 -1.99 -8.07
N GLY A 105 4.59 -1.56 -8.98
CA GLY A 105 4.35 -0.45 -9.91
C GLY A 105 4.51 0.95 -9.28
N VAL A 106 4.37 1.05 -7.96
CA VAL A 106 4.56 2.27 -7.14
C VAL A 106 5.65 2.03 -6.10
N ASP A 107 6.78 1.53 -6.57
CA ASP A 107 7.79 0.92 -5.73
C ASP A 107 8.58 1.93 -4.87
N LEU A 108 8.80 1.57 -3.60
CA LEU A 108 9.83 2.17 -2.77
C LEU A 108 11.19 1.68 -3.29
N MET A 109 11.95 2.55 -3.94
CA MET A 109 13.24 2.18 -4.51
C MET A 109 14.32 2.01 -3.46
N ASN A 110 14.33 2.90 -2.45
CA ASN A 110 15.22 2.82 -1.29
C ASN A 110 14.65 3.64 -0.12
N ALA A 111 14.81 3.16 1.10
CA ALA A 111 14.64 3.93 2.32
C ALA A 111 15.86 3.78 3.24
N ASP A 112 16.45 4.90 3.67
CA ASP A 112 17.38 4.92 4.79
C ASP A 112 16.58 4.81 6.08
N VAL A 113 16.79 3.71 6.81
CA VAL A 113 16.09 3.40 8.07
C VAL A 113 17.03 3.45 9.28
N THR A 114 18.26 3.95 9.12
CA THR A 114 19.30 3.92 10.16
C THR A 114 18.86 4.64 11.43
N GLY A 115 18.30 5.84 11.29
CA GLY A 115 17.78 6.61 12.42
C GLY A 115 16.61 5.92 13.12
N SER A 116 15.65 5.41 12.36
CA SER A 116 14.50 4.66 12.89
C SER A 116 14.93 3.39 13.63
N LEU A 117 15.85 2.60 13.08
CA LEU A 117 16.38 1.39 13.72
C LEU A 117 17.11 1.71 15.04
N ALA A 118 17.91 2.77 15.07
CA ALA A 118 18.55 3.23 16.30
C ALA A 118 17.49 3.62 17.34
N ALA A 119 16.50 4.42 16.95
CA ALA A 119 15.43 4.87 17.82
C ALA A 119 14.61 3.69 18.35
N ILE A 120 14.19 2.75 17.50
CA ILE A 120 13.44 1.54 17.89
C ILE A 120 14.21 0.73 18.94
N ALA A 121 15.52 0.59 18.76
CA ALA A 121 16.41 -0.08 19.71
C ALA A 121 16.71 0.73 20.99
N GLY A 122 16.14 1.92 21.17
CA GLY A 122 16.37 2.77 22.34
C GLY A 122 17.74 3.47 22.32
N ARG A 123 18.40 3.53 21.16
CA ARG A 123 19.69 4.20 20.98
C ARG A 123 19.48 5.60 20.40
N THR A 124 20.47 6.48 20.57
CA THR A 124 20.49 7.81 19.94
C THR A 124 20.65 7.65 18.41
N PRO A 125 19.69 8.12 17.60
CA PRO A 125 19.80 8.13 16.15
C PRO A 125 20.93 9.04 15.65
N PRO A 126 21.65 8.66 14.58
CA PRO A 126 22.62 9.54 13.95
C PRO A 126 21.98 10.83 13.44
N GLY A 127 22.67 11.96 13.63
CA GLY A 127 22.16 13.27 13.20
C GLY A 127 20.96 13.77 14.00
N MET A 128 20.69 13.19 15.19
CA MET A 128 19.60 13.65 16.03
C MET A 128 19.86 15.06 16.58
N VAL A 129 18.90 15.96 16.40
CA VAL A 129 18.87 17.32 16.98
C VAL A 129 17.47 17.56 17.53
N ASP A 130 17.37 18.02 18.78
CA ASP A 130 16.11 18.29 19.48
C ASP A 130 15.10 17.13 19.46
N GLY A 131 15.61 15.89 19.48
CA GLY A 131 14.79 14.66 19.44
C GLY A 131 14.29 14.26 18.05
N TYR A 132 14.67 14.99 17.00
CA TYR A 132 14.38 14.67 15.61
C TYR A 132 15.60 14.09 14.90
N TYR A 133 15.40 13.14 13.99
CA TYR A 133 16.45 12.53 13.17
C TYR A 133 16.03 12.42 11.70
N PRO A 134 16.98 12.52 10.76
CA PRO A 134 16.67 12.46 9.35
C PRO A 134 16.31 11.04 8.90
N ARG A 135 15.46 10.96 7.88
CA ARG A 135 15.13 9.74 7.14
C ARG A 135 14.92 10.07 5.67
N PHE A 136 15.38 9.21 4.78
CA PHE A 136 15.32 9.46 3.33
C PHE A 136 14.63 8.31 2.62
N HIS A 137 13.65 8.60 1.77
CA HIS A 137 13.07 7.64 0.84
C HIS A 137 13.32 8.07 -0.60
N SER A 138 13.34 7.10 -1.50
CA SER A 138 13.29 7.33 -2.93
C SER A 138 12.27 6.40 -3.57
N HIS A 139 11.48 6.91 -4.51
CA HIS A 139 10.47 6.15 -5.27
C HIS A 139 10.52 6.55 -6.74
N LEU A 140 9.97 5.71 -7.62
CA LEU A 140 9.75 6.09 -9.03
C LEU A 140 8.39 6.77 -9.15
N ASP A 141 8.34 7.89 -9.88
CA ASP A 141 7.07 8.49 -10.29
C ASP A 141 6.51 7.82 -11.55
N GLY A 142 5.32 8.23 -11.99
CA GLY A 142 4.67 7.72 -13.21
C GLY A 142 5.45 7.95 -14.51
N ALA A 143 6.49 8.80 -14.50
CA ALA A 143 7.40 9.04 -15.62
C ALA A 143 8.73 8.26 -15.49
N GLY A 144 8.86 7.39 -14.47
CA GLY A 144 10.06 6.60 -14.20
C GLY A 144 11.22 7.42 -13.63
N GLN A 145 10.97 8.62 -13.11
CA GLN A 145 11.99 9.45 -12.47
C GLN A 145 12.08 9.16 -10.98
N ILE A 146 13.31 9.14 -10.44
CA ILE A 146 13.51 9.00 -9.00
C ILE A 146 13.10 10.30 -8.30
N ARG A 147 12.18 10.18 -7.36
CA ARG A 147 11.77 11.23 -6.44
C ARG A 147 12.29 10.92 -5.05
N TYR A 148 12.85 11.93 -4.40
CA TYR A 148 13.40 11.82 -3.04
C TYR A 148 12.48 12.50 -2.04
N LEU A 149 12.26 11.84 -0.91
CA LEU A 149 11.55 12.40 0.24
C LEU A 149 12.51 12.43 1.42
N SER A 150 12.64 13.60 2.04
CA SER A 150 13.45 13.80 3.24
C SER A 150 12.53 14.12 4.40
N PHE A 151 12.59 13.30 5.44
CA PHE A 151 11.76 13.42 6.62
C PHE A 151 12.59 13.83 7.83
N GLN A 152 11.97 14.58 8.74
CA GLN A 152 12.42 14.70 10.13
C GLN A 152 11.52 13.84 11.01
N CYS A 153 12.08 12.77 11.56
CA CYS A 153 11.35 11.77 12.34
C CYS A 153 11.65 11.88 13.83
N ARG A 154 10.69 11.51 14.67
CA ARG A 154 10.87 11.34 16.11
C ARG A 154 10.00 10.21 16.64
N VAL A 155 10.45 9.56 17.70
CA VAL A 155 9.58 8.65 18.47
C VAL A 155 8.64 9.50 19.33
N THR A 156 7.35 9.19 19.26
CA THR A 156 6.29 9.93 19.97
C THR A 156 5.66 9.12 21.10
N ALA A 157 5.67 7.78 21.00
CA ALA A 157 5.17 6.93 22.07
C ALA A 157 5.91 5.59 22.15
N ARG A 158 5.94 5.04 23.37
CA ARG A 158 6.32 3.66 23.65
C ARG A 158 5.33 3.07 24.63
N ARG A 159 4.86 1.85 24.37
CA ARG A 159 4.02 1.12 25.32
C ARG A 159 4.23 -0.37 25.19
N THR A 160 4.08 -1.07 26.30
CA THR A 160 4.06 -2.54 26.29
C THR A 160 2.65 -3.01 25.99
N GLU A 161 2.51 -3.93 25.04
CA GLU A 161 1.24 -4.59 24.76
C GLU A 161 1.48 -6.05 24.37
N THR A 162 0.41 -6.86 24.40
CA THR A 162 0.45 -8.21 23.83
C THR A 162 -0.30 -8.21 22.52
N ILE A 163 0.35 -8.64 21.45
CA ILE A 163 -0.29 -8.87 20.15
C ILE A 163 -0.46 -10.36 19.91
N THR A 164 -1.49 -10.71 19.14
CA THR A 164 -1.70 -12.08 18.66
C THR A 164 -1.51 -12.11 17.16
N LEU A 165 -0.56 -12.90 16.67
CA LEU A 165 -0.30 -13.16 15.26
C LEU A 165 -0.68 -14.62 14.97
N ILE A 166 -1.82 -14.83 14.31
CA ILE A 166 -2.33 -16.15 13.91
C ILE A 166 -2.21 -17.18 15.04
N GLY A 167 -2.90 -16.92 16.15
CA GLY A 167 -2.94 -17.79 17.32
C GLY A 167 -1.73 -17.70 18.27
N GLN A 168 -0.63 -17.08 17.87
CA GLN A 168 0.55 -16.93 18.71
C GLN A 168 0.59 -15.56 19.40
N ARG A 169 0.78 -15.56 20.73
CA ARG A 169 0.86 -14.33 21.53
C ARG A 169 2.32 -13.87 21.66
N HIS A 170 2.55 -12.58 21.47
CA HIS A 170 3.85 -11.93 21.63
C HIS A 170 3.71 -10.73 22.57
N VAL A 171 4.48 -10.71 23.65
CA VAL A 171 4.67 -9.50 24.46
C VAL A 171 5.67 -8.62 23.74
N VAL A 172 5.26 -7.39 23.44
CA VAL A 172 6.04 -6.46 22.61
C VAL A 172 6.03 -5.06 23.18
N GLN A 173 7.10 -4.33 22.94
CA GLN A 173 7.09 -2.88 23.02
C GLN A 173 6.59 -2.34 21.67
N ARG A 174 5.45 -1.67 21.65
CA ARG A 174 5.05 -0.84 20.52
C ARG A 174 5.74 0.51 20.59
N ILE A 175 6.37 0.91 19.50
CA ILE A 175 7.01 2.21 19.29
C ILE A 175 6.26 2.90 18.16
N ASP A 176 5.75 4.10 18.43
CA ASP A 176 5.16 4.97 17.41
C ASP A 176 6.16 6.06 17.03
N GLU A 177 6.42 6.21 15.73
CA GLU A 177 7.30 7.19 15.12
C GLU A 177 6.47 8.15 14.26
N THR A 178 6.70 9.44 14.41
CA THR A 178 6.13 10.47 13.54
C THR A 178 7.23 11.06 12.67
N CYS A 179 7.01 11.07 11.36
CA CYS A 179 7.91 11.65 10.38
C CYS A 179 7.23 12.83 9.67
N HIS A 180 7.93 13.95 9.63
CA HIS A 180 7.45 15.21 9.06
C HIS A 180 8.09 15.49 7.71
N LEU A 181 7.24 15.80 6.73
CA LEU A 181 7.54 16.53 5.50
C LEU A 181 7.04 17.98 5.69
N PRO A 182 7.44 18.93 4.82
CA PRO A 182 6.96 20.32 4.91
C PRO A 182 5.43 20.44 4.97
N GLU A 183 4.69 19.61 4.21
CA GLU A 183 3.24 19.71 4.06
C GLU A 183 2.48 18.50 4.63
N THR A 184 3.19 17.46 5.08
CA THR A 184 2.56 16.18 5.45
C THR A 184 3.25 15.56 6.65
N ARG A 185 2.46 14.82 7.42
CA ARG A 185 2.93 14.02 8.55
C ARG A 185 2.53 12.57 8.30
N VAL A 186 3.47 11.65 8.50
CA VAL A 186 3.21 10.21 8.45
C VAL A 186 3.55 9.56 9.78
N GLU A 187 2.83 8.49 10.12
CA GLU A 187 2.95 7.80 11.40
C GLU A 187 3.26 6.32 11.19
N ASN A 188 4.45 5.92 11.61
CA ASN A 188 4.90 4.54 11.58
C ASN A 188 4.74 3.90 12.96
N SER A 189 4.49 2.59 12.99
CA SER A 189 4.38 1.83 14.23
C SER A 189 5.18 0.54 14.14
N TYR A 190 5.89 0.21 15.23
CA TYR A 190 6.80 -0.93 15.28
C TYR A 190 6.53 -1.74 16.54
N TRP A 191 6.36 -3.06 16.42
CA TRP A 191 6.12 -3.96 17.54
C TRP A 191 7.34 -4.84 17.76
N ARG A 192 8.20 -4.41 18.68
CA ARG A 192 9.50 -5.02 18.96
C ARG A 192 9.38 -6.00 20.14
N GLY A 193 9.83 -7.24 19.95
CA GLY A 193 10.08 -8.19 21.03
C GLY A 193 11.23 -7.74 21.94
N ASP A 194 11.42 -8.42 23.06
CA ASP A 194 12.57 -8.22 23.94
C ASP A 194 13.89 -8.55 23.23
N ASP A 195 13.89 -9.66 22.48
CA ASP A 195 14.95 -10.16 21.59
C ASP A 195 15.32 -9.21 20.43
N GLY A 196 14.51 -8.18 20.20
CA GLY A 196 14.69 -7.22 19.10
C GLY A 196 13.97 -7.58 17.81
N THR A 197 13.27 -8.71 17.75
CA THR A 197 12.45 -9.09 16.60
C THR A 197 11.32 -8.09 16.40
N LEU A 198 11.16 -7.57 15.19
CA LEU A 198 9.98 -6.81 14.80
C LEU A 198 8.89 -7.78 14.35
N TRP A 199 7.97 -8.07 15.27
CA TRP A 199 6.85 -8.98 15.05
C TRP A 199 5.79 -8.37 14.13
N ARG A 200 5.60 -7.05 14.21
CA ARG A 200 4.76 -6.29 13.29
C ARG A 200 5.43 -4.96 12.97
N THR A 201 5.26 -4.48 11.74
CA THR A 201 5.60 -3.12 11.34
C THR A 201 4.47 -2.53 10.52
N LYS A 202 4.15 -1.25 10.73
CA LYS A 202 3.34 -0.42 9.85
C LYS A 202 4.23 0.73 9.40
N GLN A 203 4.56 0.76 8.12
CA GLN A 203 5.46 1.76 7.55
C GLN A 203 4.85 2.40 6.30
N TRP A 204 4.85 3.72 6.25
CA TRP A 204 4.47 4.45 5.05
C TRP A 204 5.52 4.25 3.95
N LEU A 205 5.08 3.92 2.73
CA LEU A 205 5.95 3.75 1.55
C LEU A 205 5.93 4.96 0.63
N SER A 206 4.73 5.39 0.22
CA SER A 206 4.50 6.50 -0.70
C SER A 206 3.04 6.95 -0.62
N GLU A 207 2.69 8.04 -1.30
CA GLU A 207 1.31 8.52 -1.41
C GLU A 207 0.42 7.51 -2.13
N ASP A 208 0.93 6.89 -3.20
CA ASP A 208 0.19 5.93 -4.01
C ASP A 208 0.07 4.54 -3.35
N ALA A 209 1.14 4.07 -2.71
CA ALA A 209 1.18 2.75 -2.08
C ALA A 209 0.61 2.74 -0.65
N GLY A 210 0.63 3.89 0.03
CA GLY A 210 0.19 4.01 1.42
C GLY A 210 1.10 3.28 2.40
N TYR A 211 0.49 2.59 3.37
CA TYR A 211 1.20 1.86 4.42
C TYR A 211 1.40 0.39 4.06
N LEU A 212 2.64 -0.07 4.15
CA LEU A 212 2.99 -1.48 4.21
C LEU A 212 2.89 -1.96 5.65
N ILE A 213 2.02 -2.95 5.87
CA ILE A 213 1.91 -3.68 7.12
C ILE A 213 2.64 -5.00 6.92
N THR A 214 3.58 -5.36 7.80
CA THR A 214 4.28 -6.64 7.77
C THR A 214 4.15 -7.32 9.13
N GLU A 215 3.88 -8.62 9.11
CA GLU A 215 3.83 -9.49 10.29
C GLU A 215 4.82 -10.64 10.11
N ARG A 216 5.65 -10.87 11.13
CA ARG A 216 6.55 -12.03 11.20
C ARG A 216 5.75 -13.21 11.72
N LEU A 217 5.47 -14.18 10.85
CA LEU A 217 4.66 -15.35 11.19
C LEU A 217 5.51 -16.54 11.62
N LYS A 218 6.74 -16.63 11.08
CA LYS A 218 7.76 -17.62 11.42
C LYS A 218 9.17 -17.04 11.20
N THR A 219 10.10 -17.31 12.12
CA THR A 219 11.46 -16.78 12.13
C THR A 219 12.49 -17.72 11.56
#